data_AF-A0A3D5VHQ0-F1
#
_entry.id   AF-A0A3D5VHQ0-F1
#
_cell.length_a   1.000
_cell.length_b   1.000
_cell.length_c   1.000
_cell.angle_alpha   90.00
_cell.angle_beta   90.00
_cell.angle_gamma   90.00
#
_symmetry.space_group_name_H-M   'P 1'
#
loop_
_entity.id
_entity.type
_entity.pdbx_description
1 polymer ?
#
loop_
_entity_poly.entity_id
_entity_poly.type
_entity_poly.pdbx_seq_one_letter_code
_entity_poly.pdbx_strand_id
1 'polypeptide(L)'
;MHKLKELVLNNKVVLLFGLLCIAAIYTAQNPLTFVAGELFTRIGRNGFMVLALLIPVLAGMGLNFGIVIGAIAAQIAVFWTVYWGYTGSEGFLLCLLLSTPIAILFGWLVGRMFNKMKGAEMIAGLVLGYFADGLYQLFFLYIIGGIIPVYNERLIISGGIGVKNTIDLTGNLKYSLDNVPMLHIVKIVLAVLAVVSLIKIILGVVKKNPLGHRSWIVLGAAPIAYALTFVPAIKEYLSSDRLLLLHAVLSGLGAVIVWQSWLIVSNKIRRRRKEYSLIRPLVYMAIAVGGCLLTYIKPVEKILLYVKIPVTTYLCIVALCLFNAALLRTRLGQNMRTVGQSQTVANAAGINVDTTRIIAMIISTTLACWGQLIYL
;
A
#
# COMPACT_ATOMS: atom_id res chain seq x y z
N MET A 1 12.48 2.59 -42.03
CA MET A 1 11.03 2.93 -42.03
C MET A 1 10.12 1.79 -41.54
N HIS A 2 10.33 0.53 -41.96
CA HIS A 2 9.46 -0.59 -41.56
C HIS A 2 9.36 -0.81 -40.03
N LYS A 3 10.52 -0.85 -39.33
CA LYS A 3 10.57 -1.01 -37.86
C LYS A 3 9.90 0.13 -37.09
N LEU A 4 9.96 1.37 -37.59
CA LEU A 4 9.32 2.51 -36.93
C LEU A 4 7.80 2.44 -37.07
N LYS A 5 7.32 2.10 -38.27
CA LYS A 5 5.88 1.95 -38.56
C LYS A 5 5.27 0.80 -37.74
N GLU A 6 5.99 -0.30 -37.62
CA GLU A 6 5.62 -1.46 -36.79
C GLU A 6 5.62 -1.12 -35.29
N LEU A 7 6.61 -0.37 -34.81
CA LEU A 7 6.66 0.09 -33.42
C LEU A 7 5.52 1.06 -33.08
N VAL A 8 5.12 1.93 -34.01
CA VAL A 8 3.95 2.83 -33.86
C VAL A 8 2.64 2.04 -33.89
N LEU A 9 2.48 1.11 -34.83
CA LEU A 9 1.27 0.29 -34.94
C LEU A 9 1.06 -0.61 -33.71
N ASN A 10 2.13 -1.21 -33.20
CA ASN A 10 2.08 -2.08 -32.02
C ASN A 10 1.80 -1.30 -30.72
N ASN A 11 2.19 -0.02 -30.66
CA ASN A 11 2.01 0.83 -29.47
C ASN A 11 0.96 1.93 -29.67
N LYS A 12 0.07 1.81 -30.65
CA LYS A 12 -0.90 2.85 -31.03
C LYS A 12 -1.73 3.38 -29.86
N VAL A 13 -2.15 2.51 -28.94
CA VAL A 13 -2.94 2.89 -27.75
C VAL A 13 -2.10 3.71 -26.77
N VAL A 14 -0.85 3.30 -26.52
CA VAL A 14 0.06 4.02 -25.61
C VAL A 14 0.42 5.39 -26.19
N LEU A 15 0.67 5.46 -27.50
CA LEU A 15 0.95 6.71 -28.19
C LEU A 15 -0.25 7.65 -28.19
N LEU A 16 -1.45 7.12 -28.47
CA LEU A 16 -2.70 7.90 -28.39
C LEU A 16 -2.92 8.44 -26.98
N PHE A 17 -2.75 7.61 -25.96
CA PHE A 17 -2.90 8.03 -24.56
C PHE A 17 -1.86 9.09 -24.17
N GLY A 18 -0.59 8.91 -24.59
CA GLY A 18 0.47 9.89 -24.38
C GLY A 18 0.15 11.25 -25.04
N LEU A 19 -0.34 11.23 -26.28
CA LEU A 19 -0.77 12.45 -26.99
C LEU A 19 -1.95 13.12 -26.28
N LEU A 20 -2.94 12.35 -25.85
CA LEU A 20 -4.09 12.87 -25.09
C LEU A 20 -3.63 13.50 -23.76
N CYS A 21 -2.70 12.89 -23.04
CA CYS A 21 -2.15 13.47 -21.82
C CYS A 21 -1.43 14.79 -22.10
N ILE A 22 -0.60 14.86 -23.14
CA ILE A 22 0.11 16.11 -23.51
C ILE A 22 -0.89 17.20 -23.90
N ALA A 23 -1.87 16.87 -24.73
CA ALA A 23 -2.92 17.80 -25.14
C ALA A 23 -3.74 18.30 -23.94
N ALA A 24 -4.13 17.41 -23.03
CA ALA A 24 -4.90 17.76 -21.83
C ALA A 24 -4.08 18.65 -20.86
N ILE A 25 -2.78 18.37 -20.67
CA ILE A 25 -1.92 19.22 -19.83
C ILE A 25 -1.78 20.60 -20.46
N TYR A 26 -1.61 20.66 -21.78
CA TYR A 26 -1.52 21.92 -22.52
C TYR A 26 -2.81 22.73 -22.44
N THR A 27 -3.98 22.12 -22.66
CA THR A 27 -5.26 22.84 -22.60
C THR A 27 -5.65 23.25 -21.18
N ALA A 28 -5.31 22.43 -20.17
CA ALA A 28 -5.61 22.75 -18.77
C ALA A 28 -4.72 23.86 -18.19
N GLN A 29 -3.64 24.27 -18.87
CA GLN A 29 -2.71 25.32 -18.42
C GLN A 29 -2.11 25.08 -17.01
N ASN A 30 -2.15 23.82 -16.55
CA ASN A 30 -1.64 23.45 -15.23
C ASN A 30 -0.11 23.33 -15.28
N PRO A 31 0.62 23.84 -14.28
CA PRO A 31 2.07 23.68 -14.23
C PRO A 31 2.44 22.20 -14.09
N LEU A 32 3.47 21.75 -14.81
CA LEU A 32 3.93 20.35 -14.76
C LEU A 32 4.28 19.88 -13.34
N THR A 33 4.72 20.79 -12.48
CA THR A 33 5.01 20.52 -11.06
C THR A 33 3.76 20.10 -10.28
N PHE A 34 2.60 20.71 -10.56
CA PHE A 34 1.32 20.33 -9.98
C PHE A 34 0.85 18.97 -10.48
N VAL A 35 0.90 18.76 -11.82
CA VAL A 35 0.53 17.47 -12.43
C VAL A 35 1.39 16.34 -11.88
N ALA A 36 2.70 16.54 -11.77
CA ALA A 36 3.61 15.57 -11.17
C ALA A 36 3.24 15.27 -9.71
N GLY A 37 2.97 16.29 -8.89
CA GLY A 37 2.57 16.12 -7.49
C GLY A 37 1.30 15.29 -7.32
N GLU A 38 0.28 15.58 -8.12
CA GLU A 38 -0.97 14.81 -8.17
C GLU A 38 -0.74 13.36 -8.61
N LEU A 39 0.11 13.15 -9.63
CA LEU A 39 0.45 11.80 -10.11
C LEU A 39 1.12 10.96 -9.02
N PHE A 40 2.12 11.49 -8.32
CA PHE A 40 2.80 10.74 -7.25
C PHE A 40 1.84 10.42 -6.09
N THR A 41 1.02 11.40 -5.68
CA THR A 41 0.01 11.18 -4.62
C THR A 41 -0.99 10.10 -5.01
N ARG A 42 -1.46 10.09 -6.26
CA ARG A 42 -2.41 9.09 -6.78
C ARG A 42 -1.77 7.72 -6.97
N ILE A 43 -0.51 7.66 -7.40
CA ILE A 43 0.24 6.40 -7.51
C ILE A 43 0.40 5.76 -6.13
N GLY A 44 0.72 6.56 -5.10
CA GLY A 44 0.71 6.08 -3.72
C GLY A 44 -0.64 5.46 -3.37
N ARG A 45 -1.71 6.28 -3.44
CA ARG A 45 -3.08 5.87 -3.10
C ARG A 45 -3.53 4.59 -3.79
N ASN A 46 -3.48 4.61 -5.12
CA ASN A 46 -3.99 3.51 -5.92
C ASN A 46 -3.05 2.29 -5.82
N GLY A 47 -1.75 2.48 -5.62
CA GLY A 47 -0.79 1.40 -5.46
C GLY A 47 -1.08 0.51 -4.25
N PHE A 48 -1.41 1.12 -3.10
CA PHE A 48 -1.80 0.35 -1.91
C PHE A 48 -3.08 -0.47 -2.16
N MET A 49 -4.10 0.15 -2.78
CA MET A 49 -5.37 -0.52 -3.09
C MET A 49 -5.19 -1.68 -4.07
N VAL A 50 -4.33 -1.52 -5.08
CA VAL A 50 -4.00 -2.58 -6.04
C VAL A 50 -3.31 -3.76 -5.35
N LEU A 51 -2.39 -3.50 -4.41
CA LEU A 51 -1.73 -4.56 -3.64
C LEU A 51 -2.70 -5.34 -2.74
N ALA A 52 -3.76 -4.68 -2.23
CA ALA A 52 -4.82 -5.34 -1.47
C ALA A 52 -5.67 -6.29 -2.35
N LEU A 53 -5.81 -6.01 -3.65
CA LEU A 53 -6.51 -6.87 -4.61
C LEU A 53 -5.74 -8.12 -5.03
N LEU A 54 -4.44 -8.16 -4.78
CA LEU A 54 -3.61 -9.29 -5.20
C LEU A 54 -4.00 -10.58 -4.49
N ILE A 55 -4.44 -10.51 -3.23
CA ILE A 55 -4.73 -11.68 -2.39
C ILE A 55 -5.93 -12.48 -2.92
N PRO A 56 -7.10 -11.88 -3.25
CA PRO A 56 -8.21 -12.61 -3.86
C PRO A 56 -7.85 -13.21 -5.21
N VAL A 57 -7.09 -12.48 -6.05
CA VAL A 57 -6.66 -12.97 -7.37
C VAL A 57 -5.81 -14.23 -7.22
N LEU A 58 -4.92 -14.29 -6.22
CA LEU A 58 -4.15 -15.50 -5.92
C LEU A 58 -5.03 -16.68 -5.53
N ALA A 59 -6.18 -16.44 -4.89
CA ALA A 59 -7.15 -17.46 -4.50
C ALA A 59 -8.10 -17.87 -5.65
N GLY A 60 -7.81 -17.46 -6.89
CA GLY A 60 -8.60 -17.82 -8.07
C GLY A 60 -9.86 -17.01 -8.26
N MET A 61 -9.96 -15.86 -7.58
CA MET A 61 -11.09 -14.97 -7.76
C MET A 61 -10.81 -13.91 -8.83
N GLY A 62 -11.86 -13.42 -9.49
CA GLY A 62 -11.74 -12.31 -10.45
C GLY A 62 -11.21 -11.02 -9.83
N LEU A 63 -10.88 -10.03 -10.68
CA LEU A 63 -10.57 -8.67 -10.20
C LEU A 63 -11.78 -8.15 -9.39
N ASN A 64 -11.52 -7.81 -8.14
CA ASN A 64 -12.54 -7.71 -7.10
C ASN A 64 -12.89 -6.23 -6.80
N PHE A 65 -14.18 -5.94 -6.60
CA PHE A 65 -14.70 -4.65 -6.15
C PHE A 65 -14.75 -4.50 -4.62
N GLY A 66 -14.13 -5.42 -3.89
CA GLY A 66 -13.92 -5.36 -2.44
C GLY A 66 -13.19 -4.10 -1.97
N ILE A 67 -12.51 -3.39 -2.88
CA ILE A 67 -12.01 -2.02 -2.63
C ILE A 67 -13.14 -1.09 -2.20
N VAL A 68 -14.25 -1.06 -2.95
CA VAL A 68 -15.39 -0.16 -2.68
C VAL A 68 -15.99 -0.49 -1.32
N ILE A 69 -16.11 -1.77 -1.02
CA ILE A 69 -16.73 -2.25 0.22
C ILE A 69 -15.83 -1.98 1.44
N GLY A 70 -14.52 -2.15 1.28
CA GLY A 70 -13.56 -1.75 2.31
C GLY A 70 -13.54 -0.24 2.53
N ALA A 71 -13.64 0.55 1.45
CA ALA A 71 -13.74 2.00 1.53
C ALA A 71 -15.02 2.46 2.24
N ILE A 72 -16.16 1.81 2.00
CA ILE A 72 -17.41 2.08 2.72
C ILE A 72 -17.25 1.82 4.22
N ALA A 73 -16.61 0.71 4.61
CA ALA A 73 -16.32 0.43 6.02
C ALA A 73 -15.45 1.52 6.68
N ALA A 74 -14.45 2.03 5.96
CA ALA A 74 -13.62 3.14 6.41
C ALA A 74 -14.42 4.45 6.54
N GLN A 75 -15.25 4.78 5.55
CA GLN A 75 -16.07 5.99 5.55
C GLN A 75 -17.09 6.00 6.69
N ILE A 76 -17.71 4.85 6.99
CA ILE A 76 -18.61 4.70 8.14
C ILE A 76 -17.87 5.03 9.44
N ALA A 77 -16.68 4.46 9.65
CA ALA A 77 -15.88 4.70 10.86
C ALA A 77 -15.41 6.16 10.96
N VAL A 78 -14.99 6.76 9.85
CA VAL A 78 -14.57 8.17 9.79
C VAL A 78 -15.71 9.10 10.18
N PHE A 79 -16.92 8.87 9.64
CA PHE A 79 -18.07 9.68 9.97
C PHE A 79 -18.34 9.70 11.48
N TRP A 80 -18.42 8.54 12.12
CA TRP A 80 -18.69 8.45 13.56
C TRP A 80 -17.58 9.05 14.41
N THR A 81 -16.33 8.82 14.03
CA THR A 81 -15.16 9.39 14.73
C THR A 81 -15.18 10.92 14.68
N VAL A 82 -15.47 11.50 13.51
CA VAL A 82 -15.58 12.94 13.33
C VAL A 82 -16.82 13.50 14.05
N TYR A 83 -17.95 12.79 13.99
CA TYR A 83 -19.17 13.19 14.69
C TYR A 83 -18.97 13.25 16.20
N TRP A 84 -18.24 12.29 16.78
CA TRP A 84 -17.90 12.28 18.20
C TRP A 84 -16.76 13.24 18.58
N GLY A 85 -16.17 13.94 17.62
CA GLY A 85 -15.16 14.98 17.87
C GLY A 85 -13.75 14.47 18.15
N TYR A 86 -13.45 13.19 17.85
CA TYR A 86 -12.08 12.69 17.97
C TYR A 86 -11.21 13.19 16.81
N THR A 87 -10.02 13.68 17.12
CA THR A 87 -9.09 14.28 16.16
C THR A 87 -7.69 13.67 16.27
N GLY A 88 -6.83 13.95 15.29
CA GLY A 88 -5.43 13.54 15.30
C GLY A 88 -5.23 12.02 15.25
N SER A 89 -4.16 11.55 15.90
CA SER A 89 -3.77 10.14 15.96
C SER A 89 -4.74 9.27 16.78
N GLU A 90 -5.37 9.84 17.81
CA GLU A 90 -6.38 9.16 18.62
C GLU A 90 -7.63 8.86 17.79
N GLY A 91 -8.12 9.86 17.04
CA GLY A 91 -9.21 9.67 16.08
C GLY A 91 -8.86 8.64 15.01
N PHE A 92 -7.62 8.65 14.49
CA PHE A 92 -7.18 7.63 13.53
C PHE A 92 -7.20 6.20 14.11
N LEU A 93 -6.74 6.01 15.35
CA LEU A 93 -6.79 4.70 16.02
C LEU A 93 -8.23 4.24 16.26
N LEU A 94 -9.13 5.16 16.64
CA LEU A 94 -10.55 4.87 16.78
C LEU A 94 -11.18 4.47 15.44
N CYS A 95 -10.85 5.16 14.35
CA CYS A 95 -11.25 4.78 12.99
C CYS A 95 -10.81 3.35 12.66
N LEU A 96 -9.55 2.99 12.94
CA LEU A 96 -9.06 1.62 12.71
C LEU A 96 -9.81 0.58 13.55
N LEU A 97 -10.07 0.88 14.83
CA LEU A 97 -10.76 -0.02 15.74
C LEU A 97 -12.20 -0.27 15.28
N LEU A 98 -12.91 0.76 14.85
CA LEU A 98 -14.30 0.67 14.37
C LEU A 98 -14.39 0.04 12.98
N SER A 99 -13.51 0.41 12.06
CA SER A 99 -13.60 -0.01 10.66
C SER A 99 -13.19 -1.47 10.44
N THR A 100 -12.23 -1.98 11.22
CA THR A 100 -11.71 -3.35 11.07
C THR A 100 -12.79 -4.44 11.23
N PRO A 101 -13.60 -4.48 12.30
CA PRO A 101 -14.66 -5.49 12.44
C PRO A 101 -15.73 -5.35 11.34
N ILE A 102 -16.07 -4.13 10.93
CA ILE A 102 -17.01 -3.87 9.82
C ILE A 102 -16.44 -4.43 8.51
N ALA A 103 -15.16 -4.15 8.22
CA ALA A 103 -14.49 -4.65 7.03
C ALA A 103 -14.35 -6.17 7.01
N ILE A 104 -14.12 -6.81 8.17
CA ILE A 104 -14.10 -8.27 8.30
C ILE A 104 -15.49 -8.85 8.01
N LEU A 105 -16.54 -8.28 8.61
CA LEU A 105 -17.93 -8.71 8.38
C LEU A 105 -18.29 -8.59 6.90
N PHE A 106 -18.00 -7.44 6.29
CA PHE A 106 -18.26 -7.23 4.87
C PHE A 106 -17.45 -8.16 3.99
N GLY A 107 -16.15 -8.33 4.25
CA GLY A 107 -15.30 -9.26 3.51
C GLY A 107 -15.81 -10.71 3.58
N TRP A 108 -16.35 -11.12 4.73
CA TRP A 108 -16.98 -12.42 4.89
C TRP A 108 -18.28 -12.57 4.08
N LEU A 109 -19.15 -11.55 4.08
CA LEU A 109 -20.38 -11.53 3.28
C LEU A 109 -20.06 -11.63 1.78
N VAL A 110 -19.09 -10.83 1.32
CA VAL A 110 -18.67 -10.83 -0.09
C VAL A 110 -18.06 -12.17 -0.47
N GLY A 111 -17.19 -12.73 0.38
CA GLY A 111 -16.61 -14.06 0.14
C GLY A 111 -17.65 -15.15 0.02
N ARG A 112 -18.69 -15.13 0.88
CA ARG A 112 -19.82 -16.06 0.79
C ARG A 112 -20.59 -15.89 -0.52
N MET A 113 -20.83 -14.65 -0.94
CA MET A 113 -21.52 -14.37 -2.20
C MET A 113 -20.70 -14.85 -3.40
N PHE A 114 -19.39 -14.58 -3.43
CA PHE A 114 -18.52 -15.01 -4.53
C PHE A 114 -18.39 -16.52 -4.63
N ASN A 115 -18.41 -17.25 -3.51
CA ASN A 115 -18.46 -18.71 -3.54
C ASN A 115 -19.74 -19.26 -4.19
N LYS A 116 -20.84 -18.51 -4.17
CA LYS A 116 -22.07 -18.88 -4.89
C LYS A 116 -22.04 -18.52 -6.38
N MET A 117 -21.13 -17.64 -6.79
CA MET A 117 -21.07 -17.05 -8.14
C MET A 117 -19.78 -17.39 -8.88
N LYS A 118 -19.22 -18.59 -8.66
CA LYS A 118 -17.93 -19.01 -9.23
C LYS A 118 -17.95 -18.93 -10.76
N GLY A 119 -16.95 -18.28 -11.34
CA GLY A 119 -16.86 -18.02 -12.79
C GLY A 119 -17.53 -16.74 -13.26
N ALA A 120 -18.47 -16.16 -12.48
CA ALA A 120 -19.11 -14.87 -12.77
C ALA A 120 -18.75 -13.77 -11.75
N GLU A 121 -17.70 -14.01 -10.95
CA GLU A 121 -17.35 -13.23 -9.77
C GLU A 121 -16.99 -11.78 -10.08
N MET A 122 -16.35 -11.53 -11.22
CA MET A 122 -15.98 -10.18 -11.63
C MET A 122 -17.22 -9.30 -11.88
N ILE A 123 -18.22 -9.84 -12.58
CA ILE A 123 -19.49 -9.15 -12.86
C ILE A 123 -20.29 -9.01 -11.57
N ALA A 124 -20.38 -10.08 -10.77
CA ALA A 124 -21.04 -10.05 -9.46
C ALA A 124 -20.41 -9.01 -8.53
N GLY A 125 -19.08 -8.90 -8.53
CA GLY A 125 -18.35 -7.86 -7.80
C GLY A 125 -18.70 -6.47 -8.28
N LEU A 126 -18.76 -6.24 -9.60
CA LEU A 126 -19.09 -4.93 -10.18
C LEU A 126 -20.49 -4.47 -9.73
N VAL A 127 -21.48 -5.35 -9.87
CA VAL A 127 -22.86 -5.09 -9.44
C VAL A 127 -22.94 -4.87 -7.93
N LEU A 128 -22.24 -5.69 -7.15
CA LEU A 128 -22.18 -5.56 -5.70
C LEU A 128 -21.58 -4.22 -5.26
N GLY A 129 -20.56 -3.71 -5.97
CA GLY A 129 -19.98 -2.39 -5.72
C GLY A 129 -21.02 -1.27 -5.85
N TYR A 130 -21.76 -1.24 -6.95
CA TYR A 130 -22.85 -0.26 -7.15
C TYR A 130 -23.99 -0.44 -6.15
N PHE A 131 -24.35 -1.68 -5.82
CA PHE A 131 -25.36 -1.96 -4.83
C PHE A 131 -24.95 -1.47 -3.43
N ALA A 132 -23.71 -1.74 -3.01
CA ALA A 132 -23.17 -1.29 -1.74
C ALA A 132 -23.08 0.24 -1.67
N ASP A 133 -22.68 0.90 -2.77
CA ASP A 133 -22.70 2.36 -2.88
C ASP A 133 -24.13 2.93 -2.74
N GLY A 134 -25.12 2.32 -3.41
CA GLY A 134 -26.53 2.69 -3.25
C GLY A 134 -27.03 2.53 -1.81
N LEU A 135 -26.68 1.45 -1.11
CA LEU A 135 -27.00 1.27 0.31
C LEU A 135 -26.30 2.31 1.19
N TYR A 136 -25.04 2.63 0.89
CA TYR A 136 -24.30 3.67 1.61
C TYR A 136 -24.98 5.03 1.44
N GLN A 137 -25.34 5.41 0.21
CA GLN A 137 -26.04 6.66 -0.07
C GLN A 137 -27.42 6.69 0.61
N LEU A 138 -28.18 5.60 0.58
CA LEU A 138 -29.45 5.50 1.29
C LEU A 138 -29.27 5.78 2.79
N PHE A 139 -28.28 5.13 3.41
CA PHE A 139 -28.00 5.29 4.83
C PHE A 139 -27.57 6.72 5.17
N PHE A 140 -26.60 7.28 4.46
CA PHE A 140 -26.03 8.59 4.78
C PHE A 140 -26.90 9.78 4.34
N LEU A 141 -27.65 9.68 3.25
CA LEU A 141 -28.45 10.79 2.73
C LEU A 141 -29.88 10.82 3.24
N TYR A 142 -30.46 9.68 3.63
CA TYR A 142 -31.87 9.60 4.02
C TYR A 142 -32.08 9.10 5.45
N ILE A 143 -31.29 8.14 5.93
CA ILE A 143 -31.46 7.58 7.28
C ILE A 143 -30.82 8.50 8.33
N ILE A 144 -29.60 8.97 8.10
CA ILE A 144 -28.92 9.93 8.97
C ILE A 144 -29.59 11.31 8.87
N GLY A 145 -29.96 11.89 10.01
CA GLY A 145 -30.71 13.15 10.10
C GLY A 145 -32.24 12.98 9.98
N GLY A 146 -32.70 11.95 9.25
CA GLY A 146 -34.12 11.60 9.14
C GLY A 146 -34.60 10.67 10.26
N ILE A 147 -34.10 9.43 10.26
CA ILE A 147 -34.47 8.40 11.25
C ILE A 147 -33.51 8.43 12.46
N ILE A 148 -32.20 8.52 12.19
CA ILE A 148 -31.19 8.59 13.23
C ILE A 148 -30.87 10.07 13.47
N PRO A 149 -31.21 10.64 14.64
CA PRO A 149 -30.97 12.04 14.91
C PRO A 149 -29.48 12.29 15.07
N VAL A 150 -28.93 13.14 14.20
CA VAL A 150 -27.53 13.58 14.19
C VAL A 150 -27.55 15.08 14.04
N TYR A 151 -27.00 15.81 15.02
CA TYR A 151 -27.00 17.27 15.04
C TYR A 151 -25.58 17.79 14.91
N ASN A 152 -25.16 18.12 13.68
CA ASN A 152 -23.86 18.74 13.43
C ASN A 152 -23.89 19.53 12.11
N GLU A 153 -23.77 20.85 12.20
CA GLU A 153 -23.83 21.77 11.04
C GLU A 153 -22.70 21.56 10.03
N ARG A 154 -21.59 20.96 10.44
CA ARG A 154 -20.48 20.64 9.53
C ARG A 154 -20.76 19.39 8.70
N LEU A 155 -21.45 18.41 9.28
CA LEU A 155 -21.67 17.09 8.68
C LEU A 155 -23.03 16.94 7.98
N ILE A 156 -24.07 17.57 8.52
CA ILE A 156 -25.45 17.45 8.03
C ILE A 156 -25.78 18.58 7.06
N ILE A 157 -26.58 18.28 6.05
CA ILE A 157 -27.08 19.26 5.08
C ILE A 157 -28.01 20.25 5.80
N SER A 158 -28.07 21.51 5.34
CA SER A 158 -28.90 22.55 5.98
C SER A 158 -30.39 22.19 6.12
N GLY A 159 -30.89 21.23 5.33
CA GLY A 159 -32.25 20.70 5.43
C GLY A 159 -32.48 19.70 6.58
N GLY A 160 -31.46 19.41 7.40
CA GLY A 160 -31.57 18.53 8.58
C GLY A 160 -31.55 17.03 8.30
N ILE A 161 -31.80 16.61 7.05
CA ILE A 161 -31.77 15.21 6.63
C ILE A 161 -30.63 15.02 5.63
N GLY A 162 -29.77 14.03 5.91
CA GLY A 162 -28.67 13.64 5.06
C GLY A 162 -27.34 14.31 5.37
N VAL A 163 -26.27 13.56 5.12
CA VAL A 163 -24.87 13.98 5.28
C VAL A 163 -24.39 14.68 4.01
N LYS A 164 -23.54 15.70 4.17
CA LYS A 164 -22.94 16.41 3.03
C LYS A 164 -22.09 15.46 2.17
N ASN A 165 -22.12 15.65 0.85
CA ASN A 165 -21.33 14.87 -0.11
C ASN A 165 -19.81 14.94 0.14
N THR A 166 -19.34 16.00 0.80
CA THR A 166 -17.93 16.16 1.16
C THR A 166 -17.83 16.57 2.61
N ILE A 167 -17.16 15.73 3.39
CA ILE A 167 -16.82 16.03 4.77
C ILE A 167 -15.39 16.59 4.75
N ASP A 168 -15.24 17.85 5.13
CA ASP A 168 -13.90 18.41 5.31
C ASP A 168 -13.27 17.83 6.58
N LEU A 169 -12.17 17.10 6.40
CA LEU A 169 -11.39 16.51 7.48
C LEU A 169 -10.31 17.47 8.01
N THR A 170 -10.19 18.66 7.43
CA THR A 170 -9.22 19.69 7.83
C THR A 170 -9.47 20.09 9.29
N GLY A 171 -8.44 19.93 10.14
CA GLY A 171 -8.52 20.18 11.58
C GLY A 171 -8.97 18.98 12.43
N ASN A 172 -9.44 17.88 11.82
CA ASN A 172 -9.83 16.66 12.52
C ASN A 172 -8.87 15.49 12.22
N LEU A 173 -9.04 14.84 11.06
CA LEU A 173 -8.35 13.59 10.71
C LEU A 173 -7.41 13.71 9.51
N LYS A 174 -7.46 14.84 8.79
CA LYS A 174 -6.63 15.07 7.59
C LYS A 174 -5.15 15.03 7.96
N TYR A 175 -4.36 14.21 7.26
CA TYR A 175 -2.93 14.04 7.52
C TYR A 175 -2.60 13.53 8.94
N SER A 176 -3.56 12.92 9.63
CA SER A 176 -3.36 12.33 10.97
C SER A 176 -2.20 11.33 11.00
N LEU A 177 -1.99 10.60 9.90
CA LEU A 177 -0.87 9.68 9.72
C LEU A 177 0.39 10.32 9.12
N ASP A 178 0.21 11.37 8.31
CA ASP A 178 1.30 12.06 7.62
C ASP A 178 2.11 12.97 8.56
N ASN A 179 1.50 13.45 9.66
CA ASN A 179 2.18 14.23 10.70
C ASN A 179 2.91 13.35 11.73
N VAL A 180 2.89 12.02 11.59
CA VAL A 180 3.67 11.14 12.46
C VAL A 180 5.10 11.10 11.93
N PRO A 181 6.10 11.60 12.69
CA PRO A 181 7.46 11.67 12.18
C PRO A 181 7.98 10.28 11.86
N MET A 182 8.54 10.11 10.65
CA MET A 182 9.07 8.83 10.16
C MET A 182 10.06 8.19 11.16
N LEU A 183 10.78 9.01 11.92
CA LEU A 183 11.67 8.60 13.00
C LEU A 183 10.97 7.71 14.05
N HIS A 184 9.75 8.05 14.46
CA HIS A 184 9.01 7.24 15.44
C HIS A 184 8.64 5.88 14.86
N ILE A 185 8.20 5.84 13.60
CA ILE A 185 7.85 4.59 12.92
C ILE A 185 9.08 3.69 12.78
N VAL A 186 10.20 4.23 12.32
CA VAL A 186 11.46 3.47 12.16
C VAL A 186 11.96 2.93 13.51
N LYS A 187 11.90 3.74 14.58
CA LYS A 187 12.27 3.30 15.92
C LYS A 187 11.39 2.16 16.42
N ILE A 188 10.07 2.25 16.23
CA ILE A 188 9.12 1.19 16.59
C ILE A 188 9.42 -0.08 15.81
N VAL A 189 9.61 0.00 14.49
CA VAL A 189 9.92 -1.17 13.65
C VAL A 189 11.22 -1.83 14.07
N LEU A 190 12.29 -1.06 14.31
CA LEU A 190 13.57 -1.59 14.77
C LEU A 190 13.45 -2.25 16.15
N ALA A 191 12.70 -1.64 17.07
CA ALA A 191 12.43 -2.20 18.40
C ALA A 191 11.66 -3.53 18.29
N VAL A 192 10.59 -3.58 17.49
CA VAL A 192 9.80 -4.80 17.26
C VAL A 192 10.67 -5.89 16.63
N LEU A 193 11.50 -5.57 15.63
CA LEU A 193 12.41 -6.54 15.01
C LEU A 193 13.43 -7.10 16.01
N ALA A 194 13.97 -6.27 16.90
CA ALA A 194 14.87 -6.69 17.96
C ALA A 194 14.14 -7.64 18.93
N VAL A 195 12.94 -7.26 19.40
CA VAL A 195 12.12 -8.07 20.32
C VAL A 195 11.71 -9.41 19.69
N VAL A 196 11.21 -9.42 18.46
CA VAL A 196 10.84 -10.66 17.76
C VAL A 196 12.04 -11.58 17.56
N SER A 197 13.21 -11.02 17.26
CA SER A 197 14.45 -11.79 17.11
C SER A 197 14.90 -12.38 18.46
N LEU A 198 14.79 -11.61 19.54
CA LEU A 198 15.07 -12.04 20.91
C LEU A 198 14.11 -13.18 21.33
N ILE A 199 12.80 -13.02 21.14
CA ILE A 199 11.79 -14.04 21.42
C ILE A 199 12.09 -15.32 20.64
N LYS A 200 12.42 -15.22 19.34
CA LYS A 200 12.81 -16.39 18.55
C LYS A 200 14.01 -17.09 19.16
N ILE A 201 15.09 -16.37 19.48
CA ILE A 201 16.30 -16.94 20.08
C ILE A 201 15.98 -17.64 21.42
N ILE A 202 15.22 -17.00 22.30
CA ILE A 202 14.77 -17.59 23.58
C ILE A 202 13.99 -18.89 23.32
N LEU A 203 13.01 -18.87 22.42
CA LEU A 203 12.22 -20.06 22.08
C LEU A 203 13.07 -21.18 21.46
N GLY A 204 14.12 -20.85 20.70
CA GLY A 204 15.03 -21.85 20.13
C GLY A 204 15.96 -22.48 21.15
N VAL A 205 16.45 -21.69 22.12
CA VAL A 205 17.23 -22.19 23.26
C VAL A 205 16.37 -23.10 24.14
N VAL A 206 15.13 -22.70 24.44
CA VAL A 206 14.16 -23.51 25.21
C VAL A 206 13.80 -24.81 24.47
N LYS A 207 13.61 -24.76 23.14
CA LYS A 207 13.25 -25.95 22.34
C LYS A 207 14.46 -26.81 21.91
N LYS A 208 15.69 -26.52 22.39
CA LYS A 208 16.95 -27.16 21.94
C LYS A 208 17.11 -27.27 20.42
N ASN A 209 16.49 -26.34 19.69
CA ASN A 209 16.57 -26.24 18.24
C ASN A 209 17.33 -24.94 17.93
N PRO A 210 18.65 -25.03 17.66
CA PRO A 210 19.45 -23.83 17.42
C PRO A 210 18.95 -23.10 16.17
N LEU A 211 18.50 -21.87 16.34
CA LEU A 211 18.14 -21.02 15.20
C LEU A 211 19.37 -20.68 14.37
N GLY A 212 19.20 -20.63 13.05
CA GLY A 212 20.27 -20.32 12.11
C GLY A 212 20.89 -18.94 12.33
N HIS A 213 22.15 -18.79 11.91
CA HIS A 213 23.01 -17.60 12.11
C HIS A 213 22.38 -16.24 11.74
N ARG A 214 21.31 -16.24 10.93
CA ARG A 214 20.59 -15.03 10.51
C ARG A 214 19.91 -14.31 11.67
N SER A 215 19.36 -15.03 12.65
CA SER A 215 18.69 -14.41 13.81
C SER A 215 19.67 -13.64 14.69
N TRP A 216 20.91 -14.15 14.82
CA TRP A 216 21.99 -13.49 15.54
C TRP A 216 22.49 -12.23 14.84
N ILE A 217 22.61 -12.27 13.50
CA ILE A 217 22.97 -11.08 12.71
C ILE A 217 21.93 -9.98 12.88
N VAL A 218 20.64 -10.32 12.84
CA VAL A 218 19.56 -9.34 13.00
C VAL A 218 19.54 -8.76 14.42
N LEU A 219 19.78 -9.58 15.45
CA LEU A 219 19.84 -9.12 16.84
C LEU A 219 21.02 -8.17 17.09
N GLY A 220 22.17 -8.37 16.43
CA GLY A 220 23.30 -7.45 16.51
C GLY A 220 23.14 -6.19 15.65
N ALA A 221 22.56 -6.32 14.46
CA ALA A 221 22.40 -5.19 13.53
C ALA A 221 21.28 -4.22 13.94
N ALA A 222 20.19 -4.69 14.56
CA ALA A 222 19.05 -3.85 14.92
C ALA A 222 19.38 -2.77 15.99
N PRO A 223 20.12 -3.07 17.08
CA PRO A 223 20.58 -2.06 18.03
C PRO A 223 21.53 -1.03 17.41
N ILE A 224 22.42 -1.46 16.51
CA ILE A 224 23.34 -0.57 15.78
C ILE A 224 22.55 0.37 14.86
N ALA A 225 21.57 -0.16 14.12
CA ALA A 225 20.67 0.64 13.30
C ALA A 225 19.82 1.61 14.14
N TYR A 226 19.38 1.19 15.33
CA TYR A 226 18.67 2.05 16.28
C TYR A 226 19.59 3.17 16.80
N ALA A 227 20.85 2.86 17.13
CA ALA A 227 21.84 3.85 17.55
C ALA A 227 22.14 4.88 16.44
N LEU A 228 22.19 4.46 15.17
CA LEU A 228 22.34 5.36 14.02
C LEU A 228 21.20 6.36 13.89
N THR A 229 20.00 6.08 14.43
CA THR A 229 18.89 7.06 14.42
C THR A 229 19.13 8.28 15.31
N PHE A 230 20.14 8.27 16.18
CA PHE A 230 20.52 9.42 17.00
C PHE A 230 21.52 10.36 16.32
N VAL A 231 22.10 9.97 15.18
CA VAL A 231 23.02 10.83 14.41
C VAL A 231 22.24 12.05 13.88
N PRO A 232 22.71 13.30 14.10
CA PRO A 232 21.96 14.51 13.76
C PRO A 232 21.44 14.56 12.32
N ALA A 233 22.30 14.26 11.35
CA ALA A 233 21.93 14.25 9.93
C ALA A 233 20.86 13.20 9.59
N ILE A 234 20.90 12.04 10.25
CA ILE A 234 19.95 10.94 10.07
C ILE A 234 18.63 11.29 10.76
N LYS A 235 18.70 11.85 11.98
CA LYS A 235 17.55 12.29 12.76
C LYS A 235 16.75 13.36 12.02
N GLU A 236 17.41 14.37 11.44
CA GLU A 236 16.77 15.48 10.71
C GLU A 236 16.12 15.01 9.41
N TYR A 237 16.78 14.09 8.70
CA TYR A 237 16.23 13.44 7.51
C TYR A 237 14.99 12.58 7.83
N LEU A 238 15.05 11.79 8.91
CA LEU A 238 13.96 10.91 9.36
C LEU A 238 12.86 11.64 10.14
N SER A 239 13.09 12.85 10.64
CA SER A 239 12.04 13.65 11.29
C SER A 239 11.18 14.43 10.31
N SER A 240 11.52 14.42 9.03
CA SER A 240 10.76 15.12 8.00
C SER A 240 9.53 14.30 7.59
N ASP A 241 8.33 14.84 7.86
CA ASP A 241 7.02 14.24 7.53
C ASP A 241 6.78 14.13 6.01
N ARG A 242 7.34 15.07 5.26
CA ARG A 242 7.23 15.16 3.80
C ARG A 242 8.61 15.26 3.18
N LEU A 243 9.07 14.15 2.61
CA LEU A 243 10.36 14.11 1.94
C LEU A 243 10.23 14.69 0.54
N LEU A 244 11.15 15.57 0.17
CA LEU A 244 11.28 16.04 -1.19
C LEU A 244 11.56 14.84 -2.11
N LEU A 245 10.88 14.78 -3.25
CA LEU A 245 11.06 13.74 -4.25
C LEU A 245 12.53 13.64 -4.68
N LEU A 246 13.27 14.77 -4.72
CA LEU A 246 14.72 14.77 -4.94
C LEU A 246 15.47 13.88 -3.96
N HIS A 247 15.25 14.07 -2.65
CA HIS A 247 15.92 13.31 -1.60
C HIS A 247 15.50 11.83 -1.63
N ALA A 248 14.25 11.54 -1.98
CA ALA A 248 13.77 10.18 -2.13
C ALA A 248 14.46 9.48 -3.32
N VAL A 249 14.55 10.14 -4.47
CA VAL A 249 15.21 9.64 -5.68
C VAL A 249 16.70 9.40 -5.43
N LEU A 250 17.40 10.37 -4.83
CA LEU A 250 18.83 10.24 -4.51
C LEU A 250 19.10 9.09 -3.53
N SER A 251 18.30 8.97 -2.47
CA SER A 251 18.43 7.87 -1.50
C SER A 251 18.19 6.50 -2.13
N GLY A 252 17.20 6.39 -3.03
CA GLY A 252 16.91 5.17 -3.77
C GLY A 252 18.03 4.78 -4.74
N LEU A 253 18.54 5.73 -5.51
CA LEU A 253 19.67 5.51 -6.42
C LEU A 253 20.95 5.12 -5.64
N GLY A 254 21.21 5.80 -4.52
CA GLY A 254 22.30 5.44 -3.61
C GLY A 254 22.16 4.03 -3.03
N ALA A 255 20.95 3.65 -2.60
CA ALA A 255 20.67 2.31 -2.09
C ALA A 255 20.91 1.23 -3.15
N VAL A 256 20.55 1.47 -4.42
CA VAL A 256 20.86 0.56 -5.53
C VAL A 256 22.36 0.40 -5.71
N ILE A 257 23.13 1.48 -5.70
CA ILE A 257 24.60 1.43 -5.83
C ILE A 257 25.23 0.63 -4.69
N VAL A 258 24.81 0.88 -3.45
CA VAL A 258 25.29 0.15 -2.26
C VAL A 258 24.91 -1.33 -2.31
N TRP A 259 23.66 -1.65 -2.69
CA TRP A 259 23.17 -3.02 -2.80
C TRP A 259 23.91 -3.82 -3.87
N GLN A 260 24.15 -3.22 -5.04
CA GLN A 260 24.91 -3.86 -6.12
C GLN A 260 26.38 -4.05 -5.73
N SER A 261 26.98 -3.07 -5.07
CA SER A 261 28.35 -3.18 -4.54
C SER A 261 28.47 -4.30 -3.50
N TRP A 262 27.49 -4.44 -2.60
CA TRP A 262 27.41 -5.55 -1.65
C TRP A 262 27.26 -6.92 -2.34
N LEU A 263 26.48 -7.02 -3.41
CA LEU A 263 26.33 -8.25 -4.20
C LEU A 263 27.64 -8.67 -4.89
N ILE A 264 28.38 -7.70 -5.43
CA ILE A 264 29.69 -7.95 -6.05
C ILE A 264 30.68 -8.48 -5.00
N VAL A 265 30.77 -7.80 -3.85
CA VAL A 265 31.68 -8.20 -2.74
C VAL A 265 31.30 -9.57 -2.19
N SER A 266 30.01 -9.81 -1.91
CA SER A 266 29.56 -11.07 -1.30
C SER A 266 29.68 -12.28 -2.22
N ASN A 267 29.42 -12.14 -3.53
CA ASN A 267 29.51 -13.25 -4.48
C ASN A 267 30.93 -13.52 -4.98
N LYS A 268 31.76 -12.47 -5.16
CA LYS A 268 33.11 -12.61 -5.71
C LYS A 268 34.16 -12.90 -4.63
N ILE A 269 34.09 -12.24 -3.46
CA ILE A 269 35.10 -12.35 -2.40
C ILE A 269 34.73 -13.41 -1.36
N ARG A 270 33.46 -13.48 -0.92
CA ARG A 270 33.06 -14.34 0.21
C ARG A 270 32.61 -15.76 -0.18
N ARG A 271 32.02 -15.94 -1.37
CA ARG A 271 31.47 -17.25 -1.83
C ARG A 271 32.19 -17.88 -3.02
N ARG A 272 33.22 -17.20 -3.59
CA ARG A 272 34.03 -17.63 -4.76
C ARG A 272 33.25 -18.46 -5.80
N ARG A 273 32.06 -18.01 -6.21
CA ARG A 273 31.32 -18.69 -7.28
C ARG A 273 31.97 -18.33 -8.63
N LYS A 274 32.51 -19.34 -9.34
CA LYS A 274 33.22 -19.16 -10.62
C LYS A 274 32.35 -18.60 -11.76
N GLU A 275 31.01 -18.72 -11.69
CA GLU A 275 30.09 -18.33 -12.78
C GLU A 275 29.30 -17.03 -12.53
N TYR A 276 29.72 -16.16 -11.59
CA TYR A 276 28.98 -14.93 -11.35
C TYR A 276 29.27 -13.85 -12.41
N SER A 277 28.28 -13.51 -13.23
CA SER A 277 28.40 -12.47 -14.26
C SER A 277 28.36 -11.06 -13.66
N LEU A 278 29.43 -10.30 -13.87
CA LEU A 278 29.60 -8.92 -13.38
C LEU A 278 28.82 -7.87 -14.20
N ILE A 279 28.39 -8.24 -15.41
CA ILE A 279 27.74 -7.33 -16.35
C ILE A 279 26.41 -6.80 -15.79
N ARG A 280 25.57 -7.67 -15.19
CA ARG A 280 24.25 -7.25 -14.67
C ARG A 280 24.36 -6.22 -13.53
N PRO A 281 25.17 -6.43 -12.47
CA PRO A 281 25.37 -5.42 -11.42
C PRO A 281 25.95 -4.10 -11.94
N LEU A 282 26.91 -4.15 -12.87
CA LEU A 282 27.52 -2.96 -13.47
C LEU A 282 26.52 -2.15 -14.29
N VAL A 283 25.64 -2.80 -15.06
CA VAL A 283 24.57 -2.12 -15.80
C VAL A 283 23.61 -1.41 -14.85
N TYR A 284 23.20 -2.04 -13.74
CA TYR A 284 22.33 -1.38 -12.75
C TYR A 284 23.02 -0.19 -12.06
N MET A 285 24.32 -0.27 -11.79
CA MET A 285 25.07 0.88 -11.27
C MET A 285 25.19 2.00 -12.31
N ALA A 286 25.46 1.68 -13.57
CA ALA A 286 25.52 2.67 -14.65
C ALA A 286 24.18 3.38 -14.86
N ILE A 287 23.07 2.64 -14.81
CA ILE A 287 21.71 3.21 -14.84
C ILE A 287 21.48 4.13 -13.63
N ALA A 288 21.92 3.72 -12.43
CA ALA A 288 21.75 4.53 -11.23
C ALA A 288 22.54 5.85 -11.28
N VAL A 289 23.79 5.80 -11.78
CA VAL A 289 24.63 6.99 -12.00
C VAL A 289 24.03 7.89 -13.07
N GLY A 290 23.53 7.33 -14.19
CA GLY A 290 22.80 8.09 -15.20
C GLY A 290 21.56 8.77 -14.63
N GLY A 291 20.82 8.09 -13.75
CA GLY A 291 19.70 8.66 -13.00
C GLY A 291 20.11 9.87 -12.15
N CYS A 292 21.23 9.79 -11.43
CA CYS A 292 21.76 10.92 -10.65
C CYS A 292 22.19 12.10 -11.54
N LEU A 293 22.68 11.85 -12.75
CA LEU A 293 23.01 12.94 -13.67
C LEU A 293 21.75 13.63 -14.21
N LEU A 294 20.70 12.86 -14.47
CA LEU A 294 19.40 13.40 -14.91
C LEU A 294 18.75 14.31 -13.85
N THR A 295 19.05 14.14 -12.56
CA THR A 295 18.50 15.02 -11.51
C THR A 295 19.02 16.45 -11.57
N TYR A 296 20.17 16.70 -12.22
CA TYR A 296 20.74 18.04 -12.40
C TYR A 296 20.15 18.82 -13.59
N ILE A 297 19.29 18.19 -14.38
CA ILE A 297 18.63 18.87 -15.50
C ILE A 297 17.56 19.82 -14.93
N LYS A 298 17.70 21.14 -15.17
CA LYS A 298 16.84 22.21 -14.60
C LYS A 298 15.32 21.91 -14.55
N PRO A 299 14.65 21.45 -15.64
CA PRO A 299 13.23 21.10 -15.58
C PRO A 299 12.93 19.90 -14.67
N VAL A 300 13.83 18.92 -14.61
CA VAL A 300 13.70 17.74 -13.74
C VAL A 300 13.92 18.15 -12.28
N GLU A 301 14.98 18.89 -12.00
CA GLU A 301 15.30 19.42 -10.67
C GLU A 301 14.13 20.22 -10.08
N LYS A 302 13.52 21.11 -10.87
CA LYS A 302 12.37 21.92 -10.44
C LYS A 302 11.15 21.07 -10.06
N ILE A 303 10.91 19.97 -10.76
CA ILE A 303 9.84 19.01 -10.40
C ILE A 303 10.22 18.27 -9.12
N LEU A 304 11.46 17.79 -9.02
CA LEU A 304 11.96 17.03 -7.87
C LEU A 304 11.99 17.85 -6.57
N LEU A 305 12.22 19.16 -6.66
CA LEU A 305 12.20 20.10 -5.53
C LEU A 305 10.78 20.59 -5.17
N TYR A 306 9.79 20.39 -6.05
CA TYR A 306 8.41 20.79 -5.79
C TYR A 306 7.57 19.64 -5.20
N VAL A 307 7.77 18.42 -5.70
CA VAL A 307 6.96 17.28 -5.29
C VAL A 307 7.40 16.81 -3.91
N LYS A 308 6.49 16.92 -2.95
CA LYS A 308 6.63 16.38 -1.59
C LYS A 308 5.90 15.05 -1.51
N ILE A 309 6.60 13.98 -1.21
CA ILE A 309 6.00 12.66 -1.04
C ILE A 309 5.61 12.45 0.43
N PRO A 310 4.36 12.06 0.72
CA PRO A 310 3.98 11.57 2.04
C PRO A 310 4.69 10.24 2.33
N VAL A 311 5.75 10.27 3.13
CA VAL A 311 6.64 9.12 3.32
C VAL A 311 5.89 7.94 3.95
N THR A 312 5.00 8.23 4.89
CA THR A 312 4.24 7.22 5.63
C THR A 312 3.41 6.35 4.69
N THR A 313 2.75 6.94 3.68
CA THR A 313 1.96 6.17 2.70
C THR A 313 2.83 5.19 1.90
N TYR A 314 4.01 5.62 1.43
CA TYR A 314 4.93 4.74 0.71
C TYR A 314 5.56 3.67 1.61
N LEU A 315 5.82 3.99 2.88
CA LEU A 315 6.26 3.01 3.87
C LEU A 315 5.17 1.94 4.07
N CYS A 316 3.90 2.32 4.17
CA CYS A 316 2.76 1.41 4.23
C CYS A 316 2.68 0.52 2.98
N ILE A 317 2.94 1.05 1.78
CA ILE A 317 3.00 0.26 0.53
C ILE A 317 4.13 -0.78 0.62
N VAL A 318 5.34 -0.38 1.04
CA VAL A 318 6.47 -1.31 1.21
C VAL A 318 6.15 -2.38 2.26
N ALA A 319 5.56 -1.99 3.38
CA ALA A 319 5.12 -2.92 4.42
C ALA A 319 4.09 -3.92 3.87
N LEU A 320 3.14 -3.46 3.05
CA LEU A 320 2.15 -4.32 2.41
C LEU A 320 2.78 -5.27 1.38
N CYS A 321 3.77 -4.81 0.61
CA CYS A 321 4.55 -5.68 -0.28
C CYS A 321 5.27 -6.79 0.51
N LEU A 322 5.91 -6.45 1.63
CA LEU A 322 6.56 -7.41 2.51
C LEU A 322 5.55 -8.37 3.14
N PHE A 323 4.39 -7.86 3.58
CA PHE A 323 3.30 -8.66 4.10
C PHE A 323 2.79 -9.66 3.06
N ASN A 324 2.50 -9.22 1.83
CA ASN A 324 2.07 -10.09 0.74
C ASN A 324 3.13 -11.14 0.41
N ALA A 325 4.41 -10.76 0.37
CA ALA A 325 5.51 -11.71 0.14
C ALA A 325 5.64 -12.73 1.28
N ALA A 326 5.43 -12.31 2.53
CA ALA A 326 5.43 -13.20 3.69
C ALA A 326 4.22 -14.13 3.68
N LEU A 327 3.02 -13.61 3.42
CA LEU A 327 1.76 -14.36 3.30
C LEU A 327 1.91 -15.48 2.28
N LEU A 328 2.48 -15.17 1.12
CA LEU A 328 2.75 -16.15 0.05
C LEU A 328 3.68 -17.29 0.48
N ARG A 329 4.50 -17.12 1.51
CA ARG A 329 5.37 -18.18 2.06
C ARG A 329 4.69 -19.02 3.15
N THR A 330 3.53 -18.59 3.64
CA THR A 330 2.76 -19.33 4.65
C THR A 330 1.94 -20.45 4.03
N ARG A 331 1.50 -21.42 4.85
CA ARG A 331 0.54 -22.47 4.42
C ARG A 331 -0.73 -21.88 3.83
N LEU A 332 -1.25 -20.80 4.42
CA LEU A 332 -2.44 -20.11 3.92
C LEU A 332 -2.23 -19.57 2.50
N GLY A 333 -1.11 -18.88 2.25
CA GLY A 333 -0.81 -18.34 0.92
C GLY A 333 -0.53 -19.42 -0.13
N GLN A 334 0.07 -20.56 0.27
CA GLN A 334 0.24 -21.71 -0.62
C GLN A 334 -1.11 -22.35 -0.96
N ASN A 335 -1.99 -22.52 0.03
CA ASN A 335 -3.35 -23.01 -0.19
C ASN A 335 -4.14 -22.08 -1.13
N MET A 336 -4.05 -20.76 -0.94
CA MET A 336 -4.66 -19.79 -1.85
C MET A 336 -4.19 -20.01 -3.28
N ARG A 337 -2.87 -20.13 -3.51
CA ARG A 337 -2.32 -20.40 -4.85
C ARG A 337 -2.84 -21.70 -5.45
N THR A 338 -2.87 -22.79 -4.69
CA THR A 338 -3.38 -24.07 -5.20
C THR A 338 -4.84 -23.96 -5.60
N VAL A 339 -5.66 -23.30 -4.77
CA VAL A 339 -7.07 -23.00 -5.08
C VAL A 339 -7.19 -22.15 -6.35
N GLY A 340 -6.30 -21.17 -6.52
CA GLY A 340 -6.28 -20.30 -7.69
C GLY A 340 -5.83 -20.96 -8.98
N GLN A 341 -5.00 -22.01 -8.91
CA GLN A 341 -4.59 -22.79 -10.08
C GLN A 341 -5.70 -23.77 -10.51
N SER A 342 -6.24 -24.54 -9.57
CA SER A 342 -7.34 -25.45 -9.84
C SER A 342 -8.08 -25.80 -8.56
N GLN A 343 -9.36 -25.42 -8.52
CA GLN A 343 -10.24 -25.72 -7.38
C GLN A 343 -10.49 -27.23 -7.23
N THR A 344 -10.52 -27.98 -8.33
CA THR A 344 -10.71 -29.45 -8.29
C THR A 344 -9.50 -30.15 -7.67
N VAL A 345 -8.29 -29.74 -8.07
CA VAL A 345 -7.03 -30.26 -7.50
C VAL A 345 -6.88 -29.86 -6.03
N ALA A 346 -7.26 -28.62 -5.68
CA ALA A 346 -7.22 -28.16 -4.30
C ALA A 346 -8.15 -28.97 -3.38
N ASN A 347 -9.39 -29.21 -3.82
CA ASN A 347 -10.34 -30.04 -3.06
C ASN A 347 -9.85 -31.49 -2.94
N ALA A 348 -9.29 -32.08 -4.01
CA ALA A 348 -8.72 -33.43 -3.97
C ALA A 348 -7.51 -33.54 -3.01
N ALA A 349 -6.76 -32.45 -2.81
CA ALA A 349 -5.68 -32.35 -1.83
C ALA A 349 -6.16 -32.04 -0.40
N GLY A 350 -7.48 -32.04 -0.14
CA GLY A 350 -8.07 -31.77 1.18
C GLY A 350 -8.12 -30.30 1.58
N ILE A 351 -7.88 -29.36 0.65
CA ILE A 351 -7.96 -27.92 0.93
C ILE A 351 -9.40 -27.46 0.74
N ASN A 352 -9.99 -26.85 1.78
CA ASN A 352 -11.32 -26.26 1.68
C ASN A 352 -11.27 -24.97 0.83
N VAL A 353 -11.66 -25.09 -0.45
CA VAL A 353 -11.67 -24.00 -1.44
C VAL A 353 -12.49 -22.80 -0.96
N ASP A 354 -13.70 -23.05 -0.46
CA ASP A 354 -14.66 -21.99 -0.11
C ASP A 354 -14.17 -21.16 1.08
N THR A 355 -13.65 -21.82 2.11
CA THR A 355 -13.09 -21.16 3.28
C THR A 355 -11.84 -20.38 2.92
N THR A 356 -10.96 -20.95 2.10
CA THR A 356 -9.73 -20.28 1.64
C THR A 356 -10.05 -18.99 0.87
N ARG A 357 -11.07 -19.02 0.01
CA ARG A 357 -11.55 -17.86 -0.73
C ARG A 357 -12.18 -16.80 0.18
N ILE A 358 -13.00 -17.19 1.16
CA ILE A 358 -13.57 -16.26 2.15
C ILE A 358 -12.47 -15.57 2.95
N ILE A 359 -11.45 -16.30 3.39
CA ILE A 359 -10.32 -15.71 4.12
C ILE A 359 -9.56 -14.71 3.22
N ALA A 360 -9.32 -15.05 1.96
CA ALA A 360 -8.69 -14.13 1.01
C ALA A 360 -9.50 -12.83 0.85
N MET A 361 -10.83 -12.93 0.81
CA MET A 361 -11.73 -11.78 0.74
C MET A 361 -11.70 -10.93 2.01
N ILE A 362 -11.76 -11.55 3.20
CA ILE A 362 -11.66 -10.84 4.48
C ILE A 362 -10.36 -10.03 4.56
N ILE A 363 -9.22 -10.65 4.22
CA ILE A 363 -7.93 -9.97 4.26
C ILE A 363 -7.91 -8.81 3.27
N SER A 364 -8.39 -9.02 2.04
CA SER A 364 -8.41 -7.97 1.01
C SER A 364 -9.29 -6.79 1.38
N THR A 365 -10.52 -7.02 1.85
CA THR A 365 -11.45 -5.97 2.26
C THR A 365 -10.92 -5.18 3.47
N THR A 366 -10.28 -5.88 4.42
CA THR A 366 -9.64 -5.22 5.58
C THR A 366 -8.47 -4.34 5.14
N LEU A 367 -7.61 -4.84 4.25
CA LEU A 367 -6.51 -4.05 3.71
C LEU A 367 -7.02 -2.87 2.90
N ALA A 368 -8.04 -3.03 2.06
CA ALA A 368 -8.64 -1.92 1.32
C ALA A 368 -9.22 -0.85 2.27
N CYS A 369 -9.85 -1.28 3.36
CA CYS A 369 -10.36 -0.38 4.40
C CYS A 369 -9.23 0.44 5.05
N TRP A 370 -8.15 -0.22 5.49
CA TRP A 370 -6.99 0.47 6.05
C TRP A 370 -6.29 1.37 5.03
N GLY A 371 -6.22 0.93 3.77
CA GLY A 371 -5.75 1.74 2.65
C GLY A 371 -6.52 3.06 2.57
N GLN A 372 -7.85 3.00 2.58
CA GLN A 372 -8.68 4.20 2.57
C GLN A 372 -8.43 5.13 3.76
N LEU A 373 -8.21 4.57 4.97
CA LEU A 373 -7.89 5.36 6.17
C LEU A 373 -6.51 6.03 6.10
N ILE A 374 -5.51 5.36 5.55
CA ILE A 374 -4.13 5.87 5.42
C ILE A 374 -4.07 7.13 4.53
N TYR A 375 -5.03 7.34 3.64
CA TYR A 375 -5.09 8.48 2.71
C TYR A 375 -6.05 9.60 3.15
N LEU A 376 -6.47 9.65 4.41
CA LEU A 376 -7.35 10.70 4.96
C LEU A 376 -6.70 12.07 5.11
#